data_AF-A0A239PR88-F1
#
_entry.id   AF-A0A239PR88-F1
#
_cell.length_a   1.000
_cell.length_b   1.000
_cell.length_c   1.000
_cell.angle_alpha   90.00
_cell.angle_beta   90.00
_cell.angle_gamma   90.00
#
_symmetry.space_group_name_H-M   'P 1'
#
loop_
_entity.id
_entity.type
_entity.pdbx_description
1 polymer ?
#
loop_
_entity_poly.entity_id
_entity_poly.type
_entity_poly.pdbx_seq_one_letter_code
_entity_poly.pdbx_strand_id
1 'polypeptide(L)'
;MLKHRGFPGRLPGTDYQFTIRRENRKKGATPIVRRERFRDRKPADKRADAGFLSALIQHFGAEPFERGNLDAGRIGWLIGREIVPVGEFDPADYGQLLQIDFEAAEASFPQLFASGQQPDFDWEELDLDDEDEG
;
A
#
# COMPACT_ATOMS: atom_id res chain seq x y z
N MET A 1 -0.96 12.35 11.34
CA MET A 1 -1.43 11.46 10.25
C MET A 1 -2.19 10.27 10.84
N LEU A 2 -3.23 9.76 10.17
CA LEU A 2 -3.95 8.54 10.57
C LEU A 2 -3.00 7.32 10.61
N LYS A 3 -3.23 6.40 11.54
CA LYS A 3 -2.50 5.14 11.68
C LYS A 3 -3.43 3.97 11.38
N HIS A 4 -3.21 3.30 10.27
CA HIS A 4 -3.95 2.09 9.89
C HIS A 4 -3.52 0.92 10.77
N ARG A 5 -4.33 0.61 11.79
CA ARG A 5 -4.11 -0.51 12.72
C ARG A 5 -4.43 -1.82 12.00
N GLY A 6 -3.58 -2.85 12.16
CA GLY A 6 -3.74 -4.13 11.45
C GLY A 6 -3.33 -4.08 9.97
N PHE A 7 -2.79 -2.95 9.49
CA PHE A 7 -2.17 -2.90 8.16
C PHE A 7 -0.69 -3.28 8.28
N PRO A 8 -0.17 -4.19 7.45
CA PRO A 8 1.21 -4.66 7.55
C PRO A 8 2.22 -3.52 7.34
N GLY A 9 3.22 -3.45 8.23
CA GLY A 9 4.22 -2.38 8.17
C GLY A 9 5.18 -2.48 6.98
N ARG A 10 5.41 -3.69 6.47
CA ARG A 10 6.39 -4.02 5.42
C ARG A 10 6.03 -5.35 4.75
N LEU A 11 6.60 -5.61 3.58
CA LEU A 11 6.54 -6.93 2.96
C LEU A 11 7.33 -7.97 3.80
N PRO A 12 6.77 -9.14 4.14
CA PRO A 12 7.40 -10.15 5.00
C PRO A 12 8.73 -10.63 4.39
N GLY A 13 9.70 -10.92 5.25
CA GLY A 13 11.04 -11.36 4.84
C GLY A 13 11.87 -10.31 4.08
N THR A 14 11.45 -9.04 4.03
CA THR A 14 12.18 -7.97 3.32
C THR A 14 12.20 -6.64 4.09
N ASP A 15 12.98 -5.69 3.58
CA ASP A 15 13.05 -4.32 4.08
C ASP A 15 12.04 -3.36 3.41
N TYR A 16 11.21 -3.85 2.49
CA TYR A 16 10.24 -3.02 1.76
C TYR A 16 9.12 -2.54 2.67
N GLN A 17 9.24 -1.31 3.18
CA GLN A 17 8.25 -0.68 4.05
C GLN A 17 6.99 -0.27 3.27
N PHE A 18 5.84 -0.46 3.89
CA PHE A 18 4.53 -0.04 3.39
C PHE A 18 3.93 1.13 4.18
N THR A 19 4.37 1.31 5.43
CA THR A 19 3.93 2.43 6.26
C THR A 19 5.09 3.22 6.86
N ILE A 20 4.80 4.45 7.25
CA ILE A 20 5.73 5.34 7.95
C ILE A 20 5.42 5.38 9.45
N ARG A 21 6.48 5.24 10.26
CA ARG A 21 6.37 5.21 11.73
C ARG A 21 6.05 6.58 12.33
N ARG A 22 6.47 7.67 11.70
CA ARG A 22 6.26 9.05 12.18
C ARG A 22 5.92 9.98 11.03
N GLU A 23 5.07 10.96 11.32
CA GLU A 23 4.79 12.05 10.40
C GLU A 23 6.00 12.99 10.29
N ASN A 24 6.15 13.66 9.15
CA ASN A 24 7.20 14.67 8.99
C ASN A 24 6.66 16.06 9.37
N ARG A 25 6.80 16.39 10.65
CA ARG A 25 6.31 17.67 11.21
C ARG A 25 6.94 18.93 10.61
N LYS A 26 8.12 18.82 9.99
CA LYS A 26 8.86 19.97 9.44
C LYS A 26 8.50 20.29 7.99
N LYS A 27 8.24 19.27 7.18
CA LYS A 27 8.00 19.43 5.73
C LYS A 27 6.60 19.01 5.29
N GLY A 28 5.76 18.52 6.20
CA GLY A 28 4.47 17.92 5.84
C GLY A 28 4.64 16.53 5.22
N ALA A 29 3.56 15.98 4.67
CA ALA A 29 3.63 14.66 4.06
C ALA A 29 4.53 14.67 2.83
N THR A 30 5.34 13.61 2.66
CA THR A 30 6.13 13.43 1.44
C THR A 30 5.20 13.39 0.23
N PRO A 31 5.36 14.25 -0.79
CA PRO A 31 4.46 14.25 -1.93
C PRO A 31 4.40 12.88 -2.63
N ILE A 32 3.19 12.40 -2.91
CA ILE A 32 2.96 11.23 -3.75
C ILE A 32 3.30 11.63 -5.18
N VAL A 33 4.37 11.06 -5.73
CA VAL A 33 4.78 11.30 -7.11
C VAL A 33 4.46 10.05 -7.93
N ARG A 34 3.65 10.23 -8.98
CA ARG A 34 3.34 9.14 -9.92
C ARG A 34 4.61 8.68 -10.62
N ARG A 35 4.86 7.38 -10.58
CA ARG A 35 6.05 6.75 -11.17
C ARG A 35 5.69 5.93 -12.41
N GLU A 36 6.57 5.98 -13.39
CA GLU A 36 6.41 5.21 -14.63
C GLU A 36 6.95 3.78 -14.46
N ARG A 37 6.17 2.79 -14.89
CA ARG A 37 6.55 1.38 -14.82
C ARG A 37 7.18 0.94 -16.13
N PHE A 38 8.51 0.92 -16.18
CA PHE A 38 9.26 0.35 -17.28
C PHE A 38 9.45 -1.16 -17.13
N ARG A 39 9.68 -1.86 -18.26
CA ARG A 39 9.73 -3.33 -18.33
C ARG A 39 10.88 -3.92 -17.52
N ASP A 40 11.99 -3.20 -17.43
CA ASP A 40 13.26 -3.53 -16.78
C ASP A 40 13.25 -3.38 -15.25
N ARG A 41 12.10 -3.00 -14.66
CA ARG A 41 11.97 -2.93 -13.20
C ARG A 41 12.36 -4.25 -12.52
N LYS A 42 13.12 -4.12 -11.42
CA LYS A 42 13.63 -5.25 -10.65
C LYS A 42 12.47 -6.13 -10.16
N PRO A 43 12.61 -7.47 -10.23
CA PRO A 43 11.58 -8.39 -9.74
C PRO A 43 11.17 -8.15 -8.29
N ALA A 44 12.12 -7.81 -7.42
CA ALA A 44 11.86 -7.51 -6.02
C ALA A 44 10.95 -6.28 -5.83
N ASP A 45 11.15 -5.21 -6.61
CA ASP A 45 10.29 -4.03 -6.55
C ASP A 45 8.88 -4.34 -7.07
N LYS A 46 8.77 -5.16 -8.13
CA LYS A 46 7.47 -5.63 -8.65
C LYS A 46 6.72 -6.46 -7.60
N ARG A 47 7.42 -7.34 -6.87
CA ARG A 47 6.85 -8.14 -5.76
C ARG A 47 6.38 -7.24 -4.61
N ALA A 48 7.15 -6.22 -4.27
CA ALA A 48 6.77 -5.26 -3.23
C ALA A 48 5.51 -4.48 -3.60
N ASP A 49 5.36 -4.06 -4.85
CA ASP A 49 4.15 -3.36 -5.31
C ASP A 49 2.93 -4.29 -5.32
N ALA A 50 3.09 -5.54 -5.74
CA ALA A 50 2.03 -6.55 -5.68
C ALA A 50 1.62 -6.86 -4.22
N GLY A 51 2.59 -6.99 -3.31
CA GLY A 51 2.31 -7.20 -1.89
C GLY A 51 1.63 -6.01 -1.24
N PHE A 52 2.05 -4.78 -1.60
CA PHE A 52 1.41 -3.58 -1.09
C PHE A 52 -0.05 -3.48 -1.56
N LEU A 53 -0.31 -3.73 -2.85
CA LEU A 53 -1.68 -3.75 -3.38
C LEU A 53 -2.53 -4.86 -2.76
N SER A 54 -1.97 -6.06 -2.56
CA SER A 54 -2.63 -7.17 -1.86
C SER A 54 -3.05 -6.78 -0.45
N ALA A 55 -2.14 -6.15 0.32
CA ALA A 55 -2.45 -5.66 1.65
C ALA A 55 -3.55 -4.59 1.65
N LEU A 56 -3.54 -3.68 0.66
CA LEU A 56 -4.63 -2.69 0.51
C LEU A 56 -5.97 -3.35 0.22
N ILE A 57 -6.01 -4.33 -0.68
CA ILE A 57 -7.24 -5.05 -1.03
C ILE A 57 -7.80 -5.79 0.18
N GLN A 58 -6.95 -6.50 0.94
CA GLN A 58 -7.37 -7.25 2.13
C GLN A 58 -7.84 -6.33 3.25
N HIS A 59 -7.19 -5.17 3.42
CA HIS A 59 -7.46 -4.29 4.55
C HIS A 59 -8.61 -3.31 4.31
N PHE A 60 -8.69 -2.72 3.10
CA PHE A 60 -9.68 -1.68 2.76
C PHE A 60 -10.76 -2.15 1.80
N GLY A 61 -10.49 -3.19 0.99
CA GLY A 61 -11.41 -3.63 -0.04
C GLY A 61 -11.71 -2.52 -1.05
N ALA A 62 -12.99 -2.41 -1.44
CA ALA A 62 -13.49 -1.42 -2.40
C ALA A 62 -13.81 -0.05 -1.78
N GLU A 63 -13.73 0.08 -0.46
CA GLU A 63 -14.07 1.32 0.23
C GLU A 63 -12.95 2.37 0.10
N PRO A 64 -13.30 3.66 0.01
CA PRO A 64 -12.32 4.73 0.14
C PRO A 64 -11.59 4.70 1.49
N PHE A 65 -10.29 4.98 1.48
CA PHE A 65 -9.44 5.04 2.66
C PHE A 65 -8.56 6.29 2.66
N GLU A 66 -8.26 6.81 3.84
CA GLU A 66 -7.29 7.90 3.97
C GLU A 66 -5.87 7.40 3.69
N ARG A 67 -5.07 8.19 3.00
CA ARG A 67 -3.65 7.93 2.83
C ARG A 67 -2.94 7.64 4.16
N GLY A 68 -3.20 8.44 5.21
CA GLY A 68 -2.71 8.19 6.57
C GLY A 68 -1.20 7.96 6.65
N ASN A 69 -0.80 6.84 7.22
CA ASN A 69 0.60 6.43 7.38
C ASN A 69 1.14 5.57 6.23
N LEU A 70 0.41 5.40 5.13
CA LEU A 70 0.89 4.64 3.98
C LEU A 70 2.09 5.34 3.30
N ASP A 71 3.06 4.55 2.85
CA ASP A 71 4.29 5.07 2.24
C ASP A 71 4.00 5.71 0.88
N ALA A 72 4.33 6.99 0.75
CA ALA A 72 4.13 7.75 -0.48
C ALA A 72 4.93 7.17 -1.67
N GLY A 73 6.07 6.55 -1.40
CA GLY A 73 6.90 5.91 -2.41
C GLY A 73 6.22 4.68 -3.00
N ARG A 74 5.53 3.88 -2.19
CA ARG A 74 4.71 2.74 -2.64
C ARG A 74 3.44 3.19 -3.36
N ILE A 75 2.70 4.15 -2.79
CA ILE A 75 1.50 4.69 -3.46
C ILE A 75 1.87 5.28 -4.82
N GLY A 76 3.01 5.98 -4.93
CA GLY A 76 3.46 6.57 -6.19
C GLY A 76 3.62 5.57 -7.35
N TRP A 77 3.84 4.28 -7.07
CA TRP A 77 3.91 3.26 -8.12
C TRP A 77 2.53 2.80 -8.62
N LEU A 78 1.48 2.96 -7.81
CA LEU A 78 0.12 2.48 -8.07
C LEU A 78 -0.87 3.61 -8.40
N ILE A 79 -0.56 4.84 -8.01
CA ILE A 79 -1.45 6.00 -8.18
C ILE A 79 -1.71 6.33 -9.67
N GLY A 80 -2.97 6.66 -9.97
CA GLY A 80 -3.46 6.92 -11.32
C GLY A 80 -3.56 5.66 -12.18
N ARG A 81 -3.56 4.48 -11.56
CA ARG A 81 -3.76 3.15 -12.17
C ARG A 81 -4.66 2.35 -11.25
N GLU A 82 -4.08 1.56 -10.34
CA GLU A 82 -4.82 0.70 -9.40
C GLU A 82 -5.26 1.45 -8.15
N ILE A 83 -4.63 2.59 -7.85
CA ILE A 83 -5.10 3.51 -6.81
C ILE A 83 -5.53 4.80 -7.49
N VAL A 84 -6.72 5.27 -7.16
CA VAL A 84 -7.29 6.53 -7.65
C VAL A 84 -7.62 7.45 -6.48
N PRO A 85 -7.44 8.78 -6.62
CA PRO A 85 -7.87 9.73 -5.61
C PRO A 85 -9.39 9.87 -5.63
N VAL A 86 -9.97 10.01 -4.44
CA VAL A 86 -11.37 10.39 -4.27
C VAL A 86 -11.43 11.91 -4.09
N GLY A 87 -12.04 12.59 -5.07
CA GLY A 87 -12.10 14.06 -5.11
C GLY A 87 -10.86 14.72 -5.70
N GLU A 88 -10.57 15.96 -5.28
CA GLU A 88 -9.37 16.68 -5.71
C GLU A 88 -8.12 16.04 -5.10
N PHE A 89 -7.09 15.81 -5.92
CA PHE A 89 -5.88 15.12 -5.50
C PHE A 89 -4.83 16.09 -4.95
N ASP A 90 -4.59 16.03 -3.64
CA ASP A 90 -3.45 16.64 -2.97
C ASP A 90 -2.37 15.57 -2.68
N PRO A 91 -1.22 15.58 -3.40
CA PRO A 91 -0.16 14.60 -3.18
C PRO A 91 0.55 14.75 -1.82
N ALA A 92 0.44 15.90 -1.16
CA ALA A 92 1.13 16.23 0.09
C ALA A 92 0.20 16.24 1.32
N ASP A 93 -1.07 15.84 1.16
CA ASP A 93 -2.00 15.68 2.27
C ASP A 93 -1.96 14.26 2.85
N TYR A 94 -1.99 14.15 4.19
CA TYR A 94 -2.15 12.89 4.90
C TYR A 94 -3.61 12.41 4.93
N GLY A 95 -4.57 13.33 4.82
CA GLY A 95 -6.00 13.05 4.78
C GLY A 95 -6.54 12.73 3.38
N GLN A 96 -5.69 12.77 2.34
CA GLN A 96 -6.10 12.46 0.97
C GLN A 96 -6.82 11.10 0.92
N LEU A 97 -8.08 11.11 0.52
CA LEU A 97 -8.85 9.90 0.30
C LEU A 97 -8.41 9.25 -1.01
N LEU A 98 -8.17 7.94 -0.93
CA LEU A 98 -7.74 7.08 -2.02
C LEU A 98 -8.69 5.89 -2.08
N GLN A 99 -8.83 5.30 -3.26
CA GLN A 99 -9.65 4.11 -3.47
C GLN A 99 -8.91 3.18 -4.43
N ILE A 100 -9.15 1.88 -4.27
CA ILE A 100 -8.63 0.87 -5.19
C ILE A 100 -9.56 0.79 -6.40
N ASP A 101 -9.00 0.94 -7.59
CA ASP A 101 -9.67 0.58 -8.84
C ASP A 101 -9.46 -0.93 -9.06
N PHE A 102 -10.47 -1.72 -8.73
CA PHE A 102 -10.40 -3.19 -8.82
C PHE A 102 -10.24 -3.69 -10.25
N GLU A 103 -10.83 -3.01 -11.23
CA GLU A 103 -10.70 -3.39 -12.64
C GLU A 103 -9.26 -3.20 -13.11
N ALA A 104 -8.66 -2.05 -12.79
CA ALA A 104 -7.26 -1.79 -13.10
C ALA A 104 -6.30 -2.70 -12.30
N ALA A 105 -6.63 -2.99 -11.04
CA ALA A 105 -5.87 -3.89 -10.17
C ALA A 105 -5.86 -5.32 -10.71
N GLU A 106 -7.01 -5.84 -11.13
CA GLU A 106 -7.15 -7.19 -11.69
C GLU A 106 -6.43 -7.29 -13.04
N ALA A 107 -6.54 -6.29 -13.90
CA ALA A 107 -5.82 -6.26 -15.18
C ALA A 107 -4.29 -6.19 -15.01
N SER A 108 -3.81 -5.45 -14.00
CA SER A 108 -2.37 -5.22 -13.79
C SER A 108 -1.71 -6.30 -12.93
N PHE A 109 -2.46 -6.91 -12.01
CA PHE A 109 -2.00 -7.92 -11.07
C PHE A 109 -2.98 -9.09 -10.97
N PRO A 110 -3.24 -9.82 -12.07
CA PRO A 110 -4.24 -10.90 -12.09
C PRO A 110 -3.95 -12.00 -11.07
N GLN A 111 -2.69 -12.21 -10.71
CA GLN A 111 -2.29 -13.16 -9.66
C GLN A 111 -2.90 -12.86 -8.29
N LEU A 112 -3.26 -11.59 -8.00
CA LEU A 112 -3.91 -11.23 -6.74
C LEU A 112 -5.38 -11.64 -6.69
N PHE A 113 -5.99 -11.98 -7.81
CA PHE A 113 -7.42 -12.27 -7.92
C PHE A 113 -7.73 -13.70 -8.35
N ALA A 114 -6.72 -14.43 -8.85
CA ALA A 114 -6.86 -15.83 -9.23
C ALA A 114 -7.13 -16.72 -7.99
N SER A 115 -8.28 -17.38 -7.97
CA SER A 115 -8.68 -18.34 -6.93
C SER A 115 -7.70 -19.52 -6.90
N GLY A 116 -6.88 -19.61 -5.85
CA GLY A 116 -5.87 -20.65 -5.65
C GLY A 116 -4.42 -20.26 -5.96
N GLN A 117 -4.16 -19.04 -6.43
CA GLN A 117 -2.81 -18.53 -6.71
C GLN A 117 -2.58 -17.11 -6.17
N GLN A 118 -3.39 -16.68 -5.19
CA GLN A 118 -3.03 -15.48 -4.44
C GLN A 118 -1.62 -15.69 -3.88
N PRO A 119 -0.69 -14.76 -4.10
CA PRO A 119 0.63 -14.90 -3.53
C PRO A 119 0.44 -14.98 -2.03
N ASP A 120 0.94 -16.06 -1.44
CA ASP A 120 0.97 -16.26 -0.01
C ASP A 120 1.97 -15.25 0.57
N PHE A 121 1.47 -14.04 0.78
CA PHE A 121 2.15 -13.06 1.58
C PHE A 121 1.75 -13.42 3.00
N ASP A 122 2.73 -13.96 3.74
CA ASP A 122 2.57 -14.38 5.13
C ASP A 122 2.33 -13.17 6.03
N TRP A 123 1.11 -12.64 5.97
CA TRP A 123 0.64 -11.53 6.78
C TRP A 123 0.22 -12.01 8.17
N GLU A 124 -0.15 -13.29 8.31
CA GLU A 124 -0.74 -13.89 9.51
C GLU A 124 0.29 -14.13 10.63
N GLU A 125 1.60 -14.29 10.34
CA GLU A 125 2.61 -14.56 11.37
C GLU A 125 3.07 -13.30 12.15
N LEU A 126 2.69 -12.08 11.75
CA LEU A 126 3.18 -10.84 12.37
C LEU A 126 2.30 -10.27 13.50
N ASP A 127 1.13 -10.87 13.77
CA ASP A 127 0.16 -10.37 14.76
C ASP A 127 0.21 -11.11 16.13
N LEU A 128 1.20 -11.98 16.38
CA LEU A 128 1.27 -12.82 17.60
C LEU A 128 2.36 -12.45 18.62
N ASP A 129 2.83 -11.19 18.67
CA ASP A 129 3.86 -10.80 19.66
C ASP A 129 3.61 -9.41 20.29
N ASP A 130 2.34 -9.10 20.57
CA ASP A 130 1.95 -7.95 21.42
C ASP A 130 1.02 -8.42 22.58
N GLU A 131 1.32 -9.60 23.16
CA GLU A 131 0.89 -9.91 24.53
C GLU A 131 1.81 -9.18 25.50
N ASP A 132 1.40 -7.95 25.83
CA ASP A 132 1.74 -7.18 27.01
C ASP A 132 1.68 -8.08 28.27
N GLU A 133 2.82 -8.61 28.74
CA GLU A 133 2.96 -9.11 30.11
C GLU A 133 3.53 -8.00 31.02
N GLY A 134 2.61 -7.30 31.68
CA GLY A 134 2.59 -7.05 33.13
C GLY A 134 3.69 -6.21 33.77
#